data_AF-A0A8T4IH15-F1
#
_entry.id   AF-A0A8T4IH15-F1
#
_cell.length_a   1.000
_cell.length_b   1.000
_cell.length_c   1.000
_cell.angle_alpha   90.00
_cell.angle_beta   90.00
_cell.angle_gamma   90.00
#
_symmetry.space_group_name_H-M   'P 1'
#
loop_
_entity.id
_entity.type
_entity.pdbx_description
1 polymer ?
#
loop_
_entity_poly.entity_id
_entity_poly.type
_entity_poly.pdbx_seq_one_letter_code
_entity_poly.pdbx_strand_id
1 'polypeptide(L)'
;MFLRRQDLIDRFEANFRTGADGNIVFQPPRSKYSAPVSAEEYDAVIAAFERRQAIAQAATLIAFGAAGAYGIYQVIATADYGAFFIALGVAFAVSFALSFRDYTTLLQPFMERRDALRAASKKQENDC
;
A
#
# COMPACT_ATOMS: atom_id res chain seq x y z
N MET A 1 10.28 9.97 12.35
CA MET A 1 10.76 8.60 12.03
C MET A 1 10.32 8.30 10.62
N PHE A 2 11.20 8.46 9.62
CA PHE A 2 10.87 8.12 8.24
C PHE A 2 10.77 6.59 8.14
N LEU A 3 9.60 6.08 7.73
CA LEU A 3 9.46 4.68 7.34
C LEU A 3 10.44 4.42 6.20
N ARG A 4 11.37 3.49 6.39
CA ARG A 4 12.28 3.11 5.30
C ARG A 4 11.48 2.39 4.23
N ARG A 5 11.93 2.47 2.97
CA ARG A 5 11.34 1.71 1.86
C ARG A 5 11.17 0.24 2.23
N GLN A 6 12.19 -0.32 2.88
CA GLN A 6 12.21 -1.70 3.36
C GLN A 6 11.10 -1.99 4.38
N ASP A 7 10.88 -1.11 5.37
CA ASP A 7 9.83 -1.31 6.38
C ASP A 7 8.42 -1.43 5.76
N LEU A 8 8.18 -0.76 4.63
CA LEU A 8 6.91 -0.84 3.90
C LEU A 8 6.80 -2.12 3.05
N ILE A 9 7.91 -2.59 2.49
CA ILE A 9 7.99 -3.88 1.79
C ILE A 9 7.77 -5.00 2.80
N ASP A 10 8.46 -5.00 3.94
CA ASP A 10 8.32 -6.00 4.99
C ASP A 10 6.88 -6.06 5.53
N ARG A 11 6.21 -4.91 5.66
CA ARG A 11 4.78 -4.85 6.04
C ARG A 11 3.84 -5.41 4.97
N PHE A 12 4.19 -5.24 3.69
CA PHE A 12 3.44 -5.81 2.58
C PHE A 12 3.64 -7.33 2.51
N GLU A 13 4.88 -7.78 2.63
CA GLU A 13 5.28 -9.19 2.68
C GLU A 13 4.67 -9.92 3.88
N ALA A 14 4.48 -9.24 5.01
CA ALA A 14 3.81 -9.82 6.18
C ALA A 14 2.37 -10.32 5.93
N ASN A 15 1.76 -9.98 4.79
CA ASN A 15 0.48 -10.55 4.37
C ASN A 15 0.61 -11.92 3.70
N PHE A 16 1.84 -12.34 3.38
CA PHE A 16 2.16 -13.64 2.81
C PHE A 16 2.92 -14.49 3.85
N ARG A 17 2.62 -15.78 3.89
CA ARG A 17 3.29 -16.75 4.76
C ARG A 17 3.72 -17.95 3.95
N THR A 18 4.92 -18.45 4.23
CA THR A 18 5.40 -19.71 3.68
C THR A 18 5.03 -20.84 4.65
N GLY A 19 4.23 -21.80 4.17
CA GLY A 19 3.89 -23.01 4.91
C GLY A 19 5.06 -24.00 4.97
N ALA A 20 4.92 -25.04 5.79
CA ALA A 20 5.95 -26.07 5.99
C ALA A 20 6.33 -26.82 4.70
N ASP A 21 5.41 -26.88 3.74
CA ASP A 21 5.59 -27.58 2.47
C ASP A 21 6.16 -26.68 1.36
N GLY A 22 6.64 -25.48 1.69
CA GLY A 22 7.13 -24.49 0.72
C GLY A 22 6.04 -23.72 -0.04
N ASN A 23 4.76 -24.01 0.24
CA ASN A 23 3.62 -23.32 -0.35
C ASN A 23 3.45 -21.91 0.25
N ILE A 24 3.27 -20.90 -0.61
CA ILE A 24 3.00 -19.52 -0.19
C ILE A 24 1.49 -19.33 -0.05
N VAL A 25 1.07 -18.71 1.05
CA VAL A 25 -0.33 -18.37 1.28
C VAL A 25 -0.47 -16.90 1.63
N PHE A 26 -1.50 -16.26 1.09
CA PHE A 26 -1.93 -14.94 1.52
C PHE A 26 -2.76 -15.07 2.80
N GLN A 27 -2.21 -14.63 3.92
CA GLN A 27 -2.87 -14.59 5.22
C GLN A 27 -2.49 -13.30 5.95
N PRO A 28 -3.34 -12.26 5.91
CA PRO A 28 -3.11 -11.04 6.67
C PRO A 28 -2.96 -11.33 8.17
N PRO A 29 -2.15 -10.57 8.94
CA PRO A 29 -1.79 -10.91 10.33
C PRO A 29 -2.94 -11.16 11.30
N ARG A 30 -4.14 -10.62 11.01
CA ARG A 30 -5.37 -10.78 11.82
C ARG A 30 -6.39 -11.76 11.23
N SER A 31 -6.11 -12.37 10.08
CA SER A 31 -7.01 -13.29 9.39
C SER A 31 -6.77 -14.73 9.80
N LYS A 32 -7.84 -15.47 10.08
CA LYS A 32 -7.81 -16.94 10.25
C LYS A 32 -7.92 -17.70 8.91
N TYR A 33 -8.27 -17.00 7.84
CA TYR A 33 -8.43 -17.56 6.50
C TYR A 33 -7.23 -17.19 5.64
N SER A 34 -6.77 -18.15 4.86
CA SER A 34 -5.67 -18.03 3.92
C SER A 34 -6.14 -18.33 2.49
N ALA A 35 -5.55 -17.67 1.51
CA ALA A 35 -5.69 -18.02 0.10
C ALA A 35 -4.35 -18.57 -0.44
N PRO A 36 -4.34 -19.66 -1.23
CA PRO A 36 -3.12 -20.15 -1.84
C PRO A 36 -2.60 -19.14 -2.88
N VAL A 37 -1.28 -18.98 -2.94
CA VAL A 37 -0.57 -18.10 -3.86
C VAL A 37 0.56 -18.89 -4.50
N SER A 38 0.67 -18.86 -5.83
CA SER A 38 1.82 -19.49 -6.49
C SER A 38 3.09 -18.67 -6.29
N ALA A 39 4.27 -19.30 -6.36
CA ALA A 39 5.55 -18.58 -6.28
C ALA A 39 5.65 -17.48 -7.36
N GLU A 40 5.19 -17.77 -8.58
CA GLU A 40 5.17 -16.82 -9.69
C GLU A 40 4.25 -15.62 -9.42
N GLU A 41 3.06 -15.83 -8.83
CA GLU A 41 2.14 -14.76 -8.45
C GLU A 41 2.73 -13.90 -7.33
N TYR A 42 3.37 -14.52 -6.35
CA TYR A 42 4.04 -13.85 -5.24
C TYR A 42 5.15 -12.92 -5.78
N ASP A 43 6.08 -13.44 -6.56
CA ASP A 43 7.21 -12.67 -7.11
C ASP A 43 6.71 -11.51 -7.99
N ALA A 44 5.69 -11.74 -8.82
CA ALA A 44 5.10 -10.71 -9.65
C ALA A 44 4.48 -9.57 -8.83
N VAL A 45 3.83 -9.89 -7.70
CA VAL A 45 3.18 -8.91 -6.83
C VAL A 45 4.18 -8.12 -6.00
N ILE A 46 5.23 -8.76 -5.48
CA ILE A 46 6.32 -8.07 -4.79
C ILE A 46 7.04 -7.11 -5.74
N ALA A 47 7.41 -7.60 -6.94
CA ALA A 47 8.05 -6.76 -7.95
C ALA A 47 7.15 -5.58 -8.40
N ALA A 48 5.85 -5.80 -8.53
CA ALA A 48 4.89 -4.75 -8.84
C ALA A 48 4.77 -3.72 -7.69
N PHE A 49 4.73 -4.18 -6.43
CA PHE A 49 4.69 -3.31 -5.26
C PHE A 49 5.93 -2.42 -5.19
N GLU A 50 7.12 -3.00 -5.35
CA GLU A 50 8.37 -2.26 -5.34
C GLU A 50 8.45 -1.18 -6.43
N ARG A 51 8.03 -1.52 -7.67
CA ARG A 51 7.98 -0.55 -8.77
C ARG A 51 7.03 0.60 -8.46
N ARG A 52 5.82 0.30 -7.97
CA ARG A 52 4.83 1.31 -7.60
C ARG A 52 5.31 2.18 -6.44
N GLN A 53 5.99 1.59 -5.45
CA GLN A 53 6.57 2.33 -4.34
C GLN A 53 7.67 3.30 -4.82
N ALA A 54 8.52 2.89 -5.77
CA ALA A 54 9.52 3.78 -6.36
C ALA A 54 8.85 4.97 -7.09
N ILE A 55 7.77 4.72 -7.84
CA ILE A 55 7.00 5.77 -8.51
C ILE A 55 6.34 6.70 -7.47
N ALA A 56 5.72 6.15 -6.42
CA ALA A 56 5.09 6.93 -5.36
C ALA A 56 6.10 7.81 -4.61
N GLN A 57 7.32 7.31 -4.37
CA GLN A 57 8.40 8.10 -3.79
C GLN A 57 8.83 9.26 -4.68
N ALA A 58 9.00 9.01 -5.99
CA ALA A 58 9.32 10.07 -6.95
C ALA A 58 8.20 11.13 -7.03
N ALA A 59 6.94 10.69 -7.10
CA ALA A 59 5.77 11.57 -7.09
C ALA A 59 5.67 12.40 -5.81
N THR A 60 5.97 11.79 -4.65
CA THR A 60 6.03 12.47 -3.35
C THR A 60 7.09 13.56 -3.36
N LEU A 61 8.31 13.27 -3.83
CA LEU A 61 9.38 14.27 -3.93
C LEU A 61 8.97 15.46 -4.81
N ILE A 62 8.35 15.19 -5.96
CA ILE A 62 7.85 16.24 -6.86
C ILE A 62 6.76 17.07 -6.18
N ALA A 63 5.79 16.42 -5.53
CA ALA A 63 4.69 17.11 -4.86
C ALA A 63 5.18 18.02 -3.73
N PHE A 64 6.07 17.52 -2.87
CA PHE A 64 6.65 18.32 -1.78
C PHE A 64 7.59 19.42 -2.30
N GLY A 65 8.37 19.16 -3.35
CA GLY A 65 9.20 20.18 -3.99
C GLY A 65 8.38 21.32 -4.58
N ALA A 66 7.31 21.00 -5.32
CA ALA A 66 6.41 21.99 -5.90
C ALA A 66 5.62 22.76 -4.82
N ALA A 67 5.08 22.07 -3.82
CA ALA A 67 4.37 22.69 -2.71
C ALA A 67 5.28 23.61 -1.87
N GLY A 68 6.52 23.18 -1.62
CA GLY A 68 7.52 23.99 -0.93
C GLY A 68 7.88 25.25 -1.73
N ALA A 69 8.17 25.12 -3.03
CA ALA A 69 8.48 26.25 -3.89
C ALA A 69 7.32 27.25 -3.97
N TYR A 70 6.09 26.77 -4.21
CA TYR A 70 4.90 27.60 -4.25
C TYR A 70 4.62 28.29 -2.92
N GLY A 71 4.71 27.55 -1.81
CA GLY A 71 4.46 28.09 -0.49
C GLY A 71 5.50 29.15 -0.10
N ILE A 72 6.79 28.92 -0.39
CA ILE A 72 7.86 29.91 -0.14
C ILE A 72 7.60 31.17 -0.96
N TYR A 73 7.22 31.03 -2.23
CA TYR A 73 6.85 32.16 -3.08
C TYR A 73 5.71 32.98 -2.45
N GLN A 74 4.66 32.35 -1.95
CA GLN A 74 3.56 33.05 -1.28
C GLN A 74 4.00 33.77 0.00
N VAL A 75 4.82 33.12 0.82
CA VAL A 75 5.36 33.76 2.04
C VAL A 75 6.20 34.99 1.69
N ILE A 76 7.04 34.93 0.65
CA ILE A 76 7.89 36.05 0.24
C ILE A 76 7.06 37.17 -0.42
N ALA A 77 6.13 36.82 -1.31
CA ALA A 77 5.41 37.79 -2.13
C ALA A 77 4.23 38.45 -1.39
N THR A 78 3.54 37.71 -0.52
CA THR A 78 2.27 38.13 0.08
C THR A 78 2.23 37.96 1.60
N ALA A 79 3.29 37.45 2.24
CA ALA A 79 3.32 37.08 3.66
C ALA A 79 2.22 36.08 4.07
N ASP A 80 1.65 35.35 3.11
CA ASP A 80 0.59 34.38 3.36
C ASP A 80 1.17 33.00 3.73
N TYR A 81 1.36 32.81 5.03
CA TYR A 81 1.73 31.52 5.60
C TYR A 81 0.61 30.47 5.49
N GLY A 82 -0.65 30.89 5.36
CA GLY A 82 -1.79 29.99 5.18
C GLY A 82 -1.66 29.19 3.88
N ALA A 83 -1.35 29.87 2.78
CA ALA A 83 -1.10 29.24 1.48
C ALA A 83 0.05 28.21 1.53
N PHE A 84 1.11 28.48 2.31
CA PHE A 84 2.21 27.55 2.52
C PHE A 84 1.75 26.25 3.21
N PHE A 85 1.01 26.35 4.31
CA PHE A 85 0.53 25.18 5.03
C PHE A 85 -0.50 24.39 4.22
N ILE A 86 -1.36 25.06 3.46
CA ILE A 86 -2.33 24.40 2.57
C ILE A 86 -1.60 23.59 1.49
N ALA A 87 -0.61 24.19 0.82
CA ALA A 87 0.15 23.50 -0.22
C ALA A 87 0.86 22.25 0.32
N LEU A 88 1.47 22.35 1.51
CA LEU A 88 2.08 21.21 2.20
C LEU A 88 1.06 20.14 2.59
N GLY A 89 -0.11 20.55 3.09
CA GLY A 89 -1.20 19.63 3.42
C GLY A 89 -1.70 18.85 2.21
N VAL A 90 -1.84 19.52 1.05
CA VAL A 90 -2.23 18.88 -0.22
C VAL A 90 -1.16 17.89 -0.68
N ALA A 91 0.13 18.28 -0.64
CA ALA A 91 1.23 17.38 -1.01
C ALA A 91 1.25 16.12 -0.13
N PHE A 92 1.02 16.28 1.18
CA PHE A 92 0.91 15.16 2.10
C PHE A 92 -0.27 14.25 1.77
N ALA A 93 -1.46 14.81 1.54
CA ALA A 93 -2.68 14.06 1.23
C ALA A 93 -2.54 13.25 -0.07
N VAL A 94 -1.99 13.85 -1.13
CA VAL A 94 -1.76 13.18 -2.42
C VAL A 94 -0.76 12.03 -2.27
N SER A 95 0.35 12.27 -1.56
CA SER A 95 1.38 11.26 -1.33
C SER A 95 0.86 10.06 -0.54
N PHE A 96 0.03 10.33 0.47
CA PHE A 96 -0.65 9.30 1.26
C PHE A 96 -1.65 8.52 0.40
N ALA A 97 -2.47 9.20 -0.40
CA ALA A 97 -3.46 8.56 -1.27
C ALA A 97 -2.81 7.64 -2.31
N LEU A 98 -1.71 8.04 -2.93
CA LEU A 98 -0.96 7.22 -3.89
C LEU A 98 -0.43 5.93 -3.22
N SER A 99 0.22 6.08 -2.06
CA SER A 99 0.78 4.96 -1.31
C SER A 99 -0.31 3.97 -0.88
N PHE A 100 -1.45 4.50 -0.41
CA PHE A 100 -2.58 3.67 0.01
C PHE A 100 -3.24 2.95 -1.16
N ARG A 101 -3.47 3.65 -2.28
CA ARG A 101 -4.05 3.06 -3.50
C ARG A 101 -3.23 1.90 -4.01
N ASP A 102 -1.91 2.08 -4.10
CA ASP A 102 -1.02 1.07 -4.65
C ASP A 102 -0.94 -0.16 -3.74
N TYR A 103 -0.96 0.03 -2.41
CA TYR A 103 -1.05 -1.06 -1.44
C TYR A 103 -2.37 -1.83 -1.57
N THR A 104 -3.51 -1.15 -1.61
CA THR A 104 -4.83 -1.81 -1.64
C THR A 104 -5.11 -2.52 -2.96
N THR A 105 -4.81 -1.89 -4.10
CA THR A 105 -5.06 -2.51 -5.42
C THR A 105 -4.24 -3.77 -5.66
N LEU A 106 -3.03 -3.86 -5.12
CA LEU A 106 -2.21 -5.07 -5.26
C LEU A 106 -2.68 -6.22 -4.36
N LEU A 107 -3.27 -5.91 -3.20
CA LEU A 107 -3.80 -6.93 -2.28
C LEU A 107 -5.24 -7.34 -2.59
N GLN A 108 -6.00 -6.50 -3.28
CA GLN A 108 -7.41 -6.74 -3.62
C GLN A 108 -7.70 -8.13 -4.20
N PRO A 109 -6.99 -8.63 -5.23
CA PRO A 109 -7.30 -9.93 -5.82
C PRO A 109 -7.11 -11.11 -4.84
N PHE A 110 -6.20 -10.98 -3.87
CA PHE A 110 -6.00 -12.01 -2.85
C PHE A 110 -7.05 -11.92 -1.73
N MET A 111 -7.49 -10.70 -1.39
CA MET A 111 -8.60 -10.50 -0.46
C MET A 111 -9.90 -11.10 -1.03
N GLU A 112 -10.19 -10.88 -2.31
CA GLU A 112 -11.36 -11.44 -2.98
C GLU A 112 -11.31 -12.98 -3.02
N ARG A 113 -10.16 -13.58 -3.39
CA ARG A 113 -9.97 -15.04 -3.33
C ARG A 113 -10.18 -15.61 -1.93
N ARG A 114 -9.62 -14.96 -0.91
CA ARG A 114 -9.78 -15.37 0.50
C ARG A 114 -11.24 -15.28 0.94
N ASP A 115 -11.94 -14.20 0.59
CA ASP A 115 -13.32 -13.99 1.00
C ASP A 115 -14.28 -14.94 0.29
N ALA A 116 -14.00 -15.31 -0.96
CA ALA A 116 -14.71 -16.38 -1.68
C ALA A 116 -14.53 -17.75 -0.99
N LEU A 117 -13.31 -18.11 -0.58
CA LEU A 117 -13.04 -19.35 0.16
C LEU A 117 -13.76 -19.38 1.51
N ARG A 118 -13.77 -18.24 2.22
CA ARG A 118 -14.52 -18.10 3.48
C ARG A 118 -16.02 -18.27 3.27
N ALA A 119 -16.58 -17.70 2.22
CA ALA A 119 -18.00 -17.83 1.90
C ALA A 119 -18.37 -19.27 1.54
N ALA A 120 -17.53 -19.97 0.77
CA ALA A 120 -17.72 -21.38 0.44
C ALA A 120 -17.67 -22.29 1.68
N SER A 121 -16.71 -22.08 2.57
CA SER A 121 -16.56 -22.84 3.81
C SER A 121 -17.76 -22.65 4.76
N LYS A 122 -18.26 -21.41 4.90
CA LYS A 122 -19.47 -21.15 5.72
C LYS A 122 -20.73 -21.81 5.16
N LYS A 123 -20.84 -21.93 3.83
CA LYS A 123 -22.00 -22.56 3.20
C LYS A 123 -22.02 -24.06 3.49
N GLN A 124 -20.87 -24.74 3.42
CA GLN A 124 -20.74 -26.13 3.82
C GLN A 124 -21.06 -26.38 5.31
N GLU A 125 -20.72 -25.46 6.20
CA GLU A 125 -20.99 -25.59 7.64
C GLU A 125 -22.48 -25.43 7.98
N ASN A 126 -23.23 -24.61 7.24
CA ASN A 126 -24.68 -24.43 7.43
C ASN A 126 -25.54 -25.50 6.74
N ASP A 127 -25.00 -26.21 5.76
CA ASP A 127 -25.69 -27.28 5.02
C ASP A 127 -25.50 -28.67 5.67
N CYS A 128 -24.74 -28.76 6.78
CA CYS A 128 -24.58 -29.94 7.64
C CYS A 128 -25.34 -29.79 8.96
#